data_AF-A0A849FI81-F1
#
_entry.id   AF-A0A849FI81-F1
#
_cell.length_a   1.000
_cell.length_b   1.000
_cell.length_c   1.000
_cell.angle_alpha   90.00
_cell.angle_beta   90.00
_cell.angle_gamma   90.00
#
_symmetry.space_group_name_H-M   'P 1'
#
loop_
_entity.id
_entity.type
_entity.pdbx_description
1 polymer ?
#
loop_
_entity_poly.entity_id
_entity_poly.type
_entity_poly.pdbx_seq_one_letter_code
_entity_poly.pdbx_strand_id
1 'polypeptide(L)'
;MGLTISYLIIAIYSVALLLIFFYSLAQLNLLVNYLGNKRQNQVAPKFNLLDPKEIPFVTIQLPVYNEEYVMERLLDNIAKIEYPKSKLEIQVLDDSTDDTVFDTAEKIKALQESGLDIQHIRRENR
;
A
#
# COMPACT_ATOMS: atom_id res chain seq x y z
N MET A 1 -21.75 49.39 -14.65
CA MET A 1 -20.84 48.85 -13.62
C MET A 1 -21.38 47.56 -12.97
N GLY A 2 -22.64 47.51 -12.52
CA GLY A 2 -23.20 46.28 -11.93
C GLY A 2 -23.25 45.09 -12.89
N LEU A 3 -23.80 45.29 -14.10
CA LEU A 3 -23.89 44.25 -15.14
C LEU A 3 -22.53 43.65 -15.55
N THR A 4 -21.51 44.50 -15.70
CA THR A 4 -20.15 44.04 -16.06
C THR A 4 -19.53 43.17 -14.96
N ILE A 5 -19.76 43.52 -13.69
CA ILE A 5 -19.32 42.70 -12.55
C ILE A 5 -20.08 41.38 -12.50
N SER A 6 -21.40 41.39 -12.73
CA SER A 6 -22.21 40.17 -12.79
C SER A 6 -21.73 39.21 -13.88
N TYR A 7 -21.45 39.71 -15.09
CA TYR A 7 -20.91 38.87 -16.17
C TYR A 7 -19.53 38.30 -15.84
N LEU A 8 -18.65 39.07 -15.18
CA LEU A 8 -17.35 38.57 -14.73
C LEU A 8 -17.50 37.42 -13.72
N ILE A 9 -18.39 37.57 -12.74
CA ILE A 9 -18.66 36.53 -11.73
C ILE A 9 -19.21 35.26 -12.39
N ILE A 10 -20.17 35.41 -13.31
CA ILE A 10 -20.74 34.27 -14.04
C ILE A 10 -19.68 33.56 -14.88
N ALA A 11 -18.79 34.31 -15.55
CA ALA A 11 -17.71 33.73 -16.34
C ALA A 11 -16.76 32.91 -15.47
N ILE A 12 -16.30 33.46 -14.35
CA ILE A 12 -15.42 32.76 -13.40
C ILE A 12 -16.11 31.50 -12.85
N TYR A 13 -17.38 31.63 -12.44
CA TYR A 13 -18.15 30.51 -11.93
C TYR A 13 -18.34 29.40 -12.96
N SER A 14 -18.61 29.76 -14.21
CA SER A 14 -18.76 28.81 -15.32
C SER A 14 -17.44 28.08 -15.62
N VAL A 15 -16.31 28.79 -15.59
CA VAL A 15 -14.99 28.18 -15.74
C VAL A 15 -14.71 27.20 -14.60
N ALA A 16 -14.99 27.58 -13.35
CA ALA A 16 -14.82 26.69 -12.20
C ALA A 16 -15.68 25.42 -12.32
N LEU A 17 -16.95 25.54 -12.74
CA LEU A 17 -17.84 24.41 -12.99
C LEU A 17 -17.31 23.49 -14.10
N LEU A 18 -16.77 24.06 -15.18
CA LEU A 18 -16.16 23.27 -16.26
C LEU A 18 -14.93 22.49 -15.77
N LEU A 19 -14.07 23.09 -14.94
CA LEU A 19 -12.92 22.40 -14.35
C LEU A 19 -13.36 21.23 -13.46
N ILE A 20 -14.37 21.43 -12.61
CA ILE A 20 -14.93 20.36 -11.77
C ILE A 20 -15.54 19.26 -12.65
N PHE A 21 -16.25 19.64 -13.72
CA PHE A 21 -16.85 18.68 -14.64
C PHE A 21 -15.78 17.80 -15.33
N PHE A 22 -14.70 18.38 -15.84
CA PHE A 22 -13.60 17.61 -16.42
C PHE A 22 -12.91 16.71 -15.40
N TYR A 23 -12.73 17.18 -14.17
CA TYR A 23 -12.20 16.36 -13.08
C TYR A 23 -13.11 15.17 -12.77
N SER A 24 -14.42 15.37 -12.69
CA SER A 24 -15.40 14.28 -12.50
C SER A 24 -15.40 13.29 -13.67
N LEU A 25 -15.20 13.77 -14.91
CA LEU A 25 -15.09 12.89 -16.07
C LEU A 25 -13.82 12.02 -16.02
N ALA A 26 -12.70 12.58 -15.56
CA ALA A 26 -11.47 11.82 -15.33
C ALA A 26 -11.66 10.75 -14.25
N GLN A 27 -12.34 11.09 -13.14
CA GLN A 27 -12.69 10.11 -12.11
C GLN A 27 -13.61 9.00 -12.63
N LEU A 28 -14.61 9.35 -13.44
CA LEU A 28 -15.50 8.37 -14.06
C LEU A 28 -14.74 7.43 -14.99
N ASN A 29 -13.80 7.96 -15.80
CA ASN A 29 -12.95 7.13 -16.65
C ASN A 29 -12.11 6.14 -15.84
N LEU A 30 -11.51 6.58 -14.72
CA LEU A 30 -10.79 5.69 -13.81
C LEU A 30 -11.69 4.60 -13.24
N LEU A 31 -12.93 4.95 -12.83
CA LEU A 31 -13.89 3.99 -12.31
C LEU A 31 -14.30 2.96 -13.37
N VAL A 32 -14.58 3.41 -14.60
CA VAL A 32 -14.93 2.51 -15.72
C VAL A 32 -13.77 1.55 -16.00
N ASN A 33 -12.52 2.05 -16.04
CA ASN A 33 -11.34 1.22 -16.22
C ASN A 33 -11.17 0.21 -15.09
N TYR A 34 -11.34 0.64 -13.83
CA TYR A 34 -11.29 -0.24 -12.67
C TYR A 34 -12.34 -1.36 -12.74
N LEU A 35 -13.59 -1.04 -13.07
CA LEU A 35 -14.68 -2.02 -13.19
C LEU A 35 -14.45 -2.99 -14.36
N GLY A 36 -13.92 -2.50 -15.48
CA GLY A 36 -13.55 -3.33 -16.63
C GLY A 36 -12.43 -4.31 -16.31
N ASN A 37 -11.43 -3.89 -15.53
CA ASN A 37 -10.25 -4.70 -15.23
C ASN A 37 -10.38 -5.59 -13.97
N LYS A 38 -11.46 -5.45 -13.20
CA LYS A 38 -11.70 -6.22 -11.97
C LYS A 38 -11.82 -7.74 -12.19
N ARG A 39 -11.99 -8.19 -13.44
CA ARG A 39 -12.25 -9.60 -13.79
C ARG A 39 -11.07 -10.36 -14.38
N GLN A 40 -9.88 -9.77 -14.50
CA GLN A 40 -8.73 -10.43 -15.14
C GLN A 40 -8.00 -11.45 -14.24
N ASN A 41 -8.19 -11.44 -12.92
CA ASN A 41 -7.49 -12.33 -11.99
C ASN A 41 -8.16 -13.70 -11.76
N GLN A 42 -8.65 -14.37 -12.81
CA GLN A 42 -9.42 -15.61 -12.66
C GLN A 42 -8.62 -16.92 -12.77
N VAL A 43 -7.32 -16.87 -13.05
CA VAL A 43 -6.49 -18.08 -13.25
C VAL A 43 -5.38 -18.19 -12.19
N ALA A 44 -5.71 -17.92 -10.94
CA ALA A 44 -4.81 -18.25 -9.83
C ALA A 44 -5.05 -19.71 -9.41
N PRO A 45 -3.99 -20.52 -9.18
CA PRO A 45 -4.15 -21.83 -8.56
C PRO A 45 -4.81 -21.65 -7.18
N LYS A 46 -5.83 -22.47 -6.91
CA LYS A 46 -6.51 -22.50 -5.61
C LYS A 46 -5.80 -23.55 -4.75
N PHE A 47 -5.22 -23.12 -3.63
CA PHE A 47 -4.59 -24.01 -2.65
C PHE A 47 -5.56 -24.32 -1.52
N ASN A 48 -5.60 -25.58 -1.07
CA ASN A 48 -6.29 -25.93 0.17
C ASN A 48 -5.38 -25.64 1.37
N LEU A 49 -5.61 -24.50 2.02
CA LEU A 49 -4.84 -24.11 3.22
C LEU A 49 -5.10 -25.02 4.44
N LEU A 50 -6.08 -25.94 4.37
CA LEU A 50 -6.32 -26.95 5.40
C LEU A 50 -5.44 -28.19 5.23
N ASP A 51 -4.86 -28.43 4.05
CA ASP A 51 -3.90 -29.52 3.83
C ASP A 51 -2.47 -28.99 3.98
N PRO A 52 -1.71 -29.41 5.01
CA PRO A 52 -0.33 -28.97 5.21
C PRO A 52 0.59 -29.17 4.01
N LYS A 53 0.29 -30.13 3.12
CA LYS A 53 1.06 -30.41 1.89
C LYS A 53 0.79 -29.38 0.79
N GLU A 54 -0.41 -28.82 0.73
CA GLU A 54 -0.80 -27.83 -0.28
C GLU A 54 -0.49 -26.39 0.14
N ILE A 55 -0.18 -26.13 1.42
CA ILE A 55 0.24 -24.81 1.89
C ILE A 55 1.52 -24.38 1.14
N PRO A 56 1.51 -23.31 0.33
CA PRO A 56 2.69 -22.87 -0.40
C PRO A 56 3.70 -22.18 0.53
N PHE A 57 4.95 -22.08 0.10
CA PHE A 57 5.87 -21.12 0.69
C PHE A 57 5.50 -19.71 0.21
N VAL A 58 5.39 -18.76 1.13
CA VAL A 58 4.97 -17.38 0.83
C VAL A 58 5.98 -16.40 1.42
N THR A 59 6.38 -15.43 0.61
CA THR A 59 7.16 -14.28 1.05
C THR A 59 6.25 -13.05 1.07
N ILE A 60 6.16 -12.37 2.21
CA ILE A 60 5.48 -11.09 2.36
C ILE A 60 6.51 -9.98 2.24
N GLN A 61 6.40 -9.15 1.21
CA GLN A 61 7.24 -7.98 1.04
C GLN A 61 6.54 -6.72 1.54
N LEU A 62 7.23 -5.99 2.41
CA LEU A 62 6.76 -4.77 3.07
C LEU A 62 7.65 -3.61 2.62
N PRO A 63 7.32 -2.95 1.48
CA PRO A 63 8.01 -1.74 1.07
C PRO A 63 7.62 -0.55 1.94
N VAL A 64 8.61 0.17 2.47
CA VAL A 64 8.44 1.27 3.43
C VAL A 64 9.33 2.46 3.04
N TYR A 65 8.78 3.67 3.18
CA TYR A 65 9.50 4.93 2.97
C TYR A 65 8.95 6.05 3.87
N ASN A 66 9.69 6.40 4.93
CA ASN A 66 9.38 7.46 5.90
C ASN A 66 7.97 7.33 6.54
N GLU A 67 7.65 6.15 7.09
CA GLU A 67 6.31 5.79 7.62
C GLU A 67 6.32 5.51 9.14
N GLU A 68 6.92 6.40 9.94
CA GLU A 68 7.10 6.26 11.40
C GLU A 68 5.82 5.80 12.12
N TYR A 69 4.71 6.50 11.90
CA TYR A 69 3.46 6.33 12.65
C TYR A 69 2.74 5.01 12.36
N VAL A 70 3.14 4.29 11.32
CA VAL A 70 2.48 3.06 10.86
C VAL A 70 3.35 1.84 11.14
N MET A 71 4.68 1.99 11.16
CA MET A 71 5.59 0.85 11.19
C MET A 71 5.45 -0.05 12.39
N GLU A 72 5.31 0.52 13.59
CA GLU A 72 5.14 -0.30 14.80
C GLU A 72 3.88 -1.18 14.71
N ARG A 73 2.74 -0.56 14.39
CA ARG A 73 1.46 -1.26 14.26
C ARG A 73 1.46 -2.27 13.12
N LEU A 74 2.20 -1.99 12.05
CA LEU A 74 2.36 -2.90 10.94
C LEU A 74 3.11 -4.15 11.39
N LEU A 75 4.29 -4.00 11.99
CA LEU A 75 5.13 -5.10 12.46
C LEU A 75 4.43 -5.95 13.53
N ASP A 76 3.69 -5.32 14.45
CA ASP A 76 2.91 -6.02 15.47
C ASP A 76 1.79 -6.90 14.87
N ASN A 77 1.20 -6.47 13.75
CA ASN A 77 0.15 -7.25 13.08
C ASN A 77 0.73 -8.35 12.19
N ILE A 78 1.88 -8.09 11.55
CA ILE A 78 2.63 -9.11 10.79
C ILE A 78 3.02 -10.27 11.70
N ALA A 79 3.46 -9.99 12.93
CA ALA A 79 3.82 -11.02 13.91
C ALA A 79 2.64 -11.93 14.33
N LYS A 80 1.40 -11.48 14.11
CA LYS A 80 0.17 -12.21 14.45
C LYS A 80 -0.38 -13.05 13.29
N ILE A 81 0.27 -13.06 12.13
CA ILE A 81 -0.18 -13.85 10.98
C ILE A 81 -0.11 -15.34 11.34
N GLU A 82 -1.27 -16.00 11.29
CA GLU A 82 -1.39 -17.44 11.47
C GLU A 82 -1.02 -18.16 10.16
N TYR A 83 0.26 -18.45 10.00
CA TYR A 83 0.80 -19.26 8.90
C TYR A 83 1.92 -20.17 9.42
N PRO A 84 2.16 -21.35 8.83
CA PRO A 84 3.30 -22.18 9.22
C PRO A 84 4.62 -21.39 9.11
N LYS A 85 5.31 -21.19 10.24
CA LYS A 85 6.56 -20.39 10.31
C LYS A 85 7.64 -20.88 9.34
N SER A 86 7.70 -22.18 9.05
CA SER A 86 8.63 -22.75 8.08
C SER A 86 8.30 -22.47 6.61
N LYS A 87 7.12 -21.88 6.34
CA LYS A 87 6.63 -21.56 5.01
C LYS A 87 6.33 -20.07 4.83
N LEU A 88 6.69 -19.23 5.80
CA LEU A 88 6.49 -17.80 5.77
C LEU A 88 7.83 -17.08 5.90
N GLU A 89 8.13 -16.24 4.93
CA GLU A 89 9.22 -15.28 4.98
C GLU A 89 8.64 -13.87 4.93
N ILE A 90 9.21 -12.93 5.68
CA ILE A 90 8.83 -11.51 5.66
C ILE A 90 10.07 -10.68 5.32
N GLN A 91 9.94 -9.79 4.35
CA GLN A 91 11.00 -8.89 3.93
C GLN A 91 10.53 -7.44 4.08
N VAL A 92 11.17 -6.69 4.95
CA VAL A 92 10.96 -5.25 5.11
C VAL A 92 11.93 -4.53 4.19
N LEU A 93 11.42 -3.98 3.10
CA LEU A 93 12.18 -3.24 2.09
C LEU A 93 12.13 -1.76 2.46
N ASP A 94 13.12 -1.31 3.21
CA ASP A 94 13.12 0.02 3.82
C ASP A 94 14.07 0.96 3.08
N ASP A 95 13.49 1.94 2.38
CA ASP A 95 14.22 3.03 1.71
C ASP A 95 14.10 4.36 2.48
N SER A 96 13.75 4.32 3.77
CA SER A 96 13.61 5.53 4.60
C SER A 96 14.97 6.16 4.91
N THR A 97 14.98 7.48 5.06
CA THR A 97 16.17 8.30 5.35
C THR A 97 16.16 8.97 6.71
N ASP A 98 15.01 8.94 7.37
CA ASP A 98 14.79 9.52 8.67
C ASP A 98 15.21 8.55 9.78
N ASP A 99 15.05 8.99 11.03
CA ASP A 99 15.48 8.24 12.21
C ASP A 99 14.65 6.96 12.43
N THR A 100 13.51 6.81 11.72
CA THR A 100 12.57 5.68 11.82
C THR A 100 13.18 4.33 11.49
N VAL A 101 14.29 4.35 10.75
CA VAL A 101 15.07 3.18 10.38
C VAL A 101 15.59 2.42 11.61
N PHE A 102 16.08 3.15 12.61
CA PHE A 102 16.69 2.54 13.79
C PHE A 102 15.63 1.83 14.64
N ASP A 103 14.51 2.49 14.88
CA ASP A 103 13.38 1.93 15.63
C ASP A 103 12.79 0.70 14.90
N THR A 104 12.69 0.79 13.57
CA THR A 104 12.25 -0.32 12.73
C THR A 104 13.21 -1.51 12.82
N ALA A 105 14.52 -1.27 12.75
CA ALA A 105 15.54 -2.32 12.86
C ALA A 105 15.51 -3.03 14.23
N GLU A 106 15.37 -2.27 15.32
CA GLU A 106 15.27 -2.83 16.67
C GLU A 106 14.04 -3.73 16.81
N LYS A 107 12.88 -3.27 16.35
CA LYS A 107 11.65 -4.04 16.38
C LYS A 107 11.73 -5.30 15.53
N ILE A 108 12.32 -5.22 14.34
CA ILE A 108 12.53 -6.39 13.47
C ILE A 108 13.40 -7.42 14.19
N LYS A 109 14.47 -7.00 14.85
CA LYS A 109 15.34 -7.90 15.61
C LYS A 109 14.60 -8.60 16.75
N ALA A 110 13.77 -7.87 17.50
CA ALA A 110 12.91 -8.47 18.53
C ALA A 110 11.94 -9.51 17.96
N LEU A 111 11.40 -9.27 16.75
CA LEU A 111 10.55 -10.23 16.06
C LEU A 111 11.32 -11.46 15.56
N GLN A 112 12.58 -11.31 15.12
CA GLN A 112 13.44 -12.45 14.76
C GLN A 112 13.65 -13.39 15.95
N GLU A 113 13.83 -12.85 17.16
CA GLU A 113 14.01 -13.63 18.39
C GLU A 113 12.76 -14.47 18.75
N SER A 114 11.57 -14.07 18.28
CA SER A 114 10.33 -14.87 18.41
C SER A 114 10.27 -16.08 17.47
N GLY A 115 11.29 -16.26 16.62
CA GLY A 115 11.39 -17.30 15.60
C GLY A 115 10.58 -16.98 14.34
N LEU A 116 10.30 -15.71 14.07
CA LEU A 116 9.71 -15.25 12.82
C LEU A 116 10.83 -15.06 11.79
N ASP A 117 10.70 -15.62 10.59
CA ASP A 117 11.62 -15.35 9.49
C ASP A 117 11.31 -13.97 8.89
N ILE A 118 11.94 -12.94 9.46
CA ILE A 118 11.78 -11.54 9.04
C ILE A 118 13.15 -10.91 8.77
N GLN A 119 13.30 -10.21 7.66
CA GLN A 119 14.55 -9.57 7.23
C GLN A 119 14.35 -8.07 6.99
N HIS A 120 15.30 -7.26 7.45
CA HIS A 120 15.36 -5.82 7.14
C HIS A 120 16.33 -5.61 5.98
N ILE A 121 15.81 -5.26 4.81
CA ILE A 121 16.57 -5.05 3.59
C ILE A 121 16.58 -3.56 3.29
N ARG A 122 17.78 -2.98 3.22
CA ARG A 122 17.99 -1.57 2.88
C ARG A 122 18.89 -1.46 1.66
N ARG A 123 18.71 -0.40 0.88
CA ARG A 123 19.59 -0.11 -0.26
C ARG A 123 20.91 0.48 0.25
N GLU A 124 22.03 -0.15 -0.10
CA GLU A 124 23.38 0.36 0.21
C GLU A 124 23.81 1.52 -0.70
N ASN A 125 23.27 1.60 -1.92
CA ASN A 125 23.55 2.65 -2.90
C ASN A 125 22.25 3.19 -3.52
N ARG A 126 22.20 4.51 -3.65
CA ARG A 126 21.10 5.28 -4.26
C ARG A 126 21.50 5.88 -5.59
#